data_AF-A0A482UP77-F1
#
_entry.id   AF-A0A482UP77-F1
#
_cell.length_a   1.000
_cell.length_b   1.000
_cell.length_c   1.000
_cell.angle_alpha   90.00
_cell.angle_beta   90.00
_cell.angle_gamma   90.00
#
_symmetry.space_group_name_H-M   'P 1'
#
loop_
_entity.id
_entity.type
_entity.pdbx_description
1 polymer ?
#
loop_
_entity_poly.entity_id
_entity_poly.type
_entity_poly.pdbx_seq_one_letter_code
_entity_poly.pdbx_strand_id
1 'polypeptide(L)'
;MLAQKIGFSSASRHLFLCCDQTKPKCCTKEAGLQSWNFLKARLKELQLVGSKASVVRTKTNCLQICRDGPIAVVYPDGVWYKQCTPEALEEIIQSHLIKGVPVEKYRFNRDNTISMEHLDVGMGADTN
;
A
#
# COMPACT_ATOMS: atom_id res chain seq x y z
N MET A 1 7.73 16.41 23.68
CA MET A 1 7.78 15.05 23.11
C MET A 1 7.62 15.10 21.59
N LEU A 2 8.61 14.64 20.82
CA LEU A 2 8.59 14.65 19.34
C LEU A 2 7.40 13.86 18.77
N ALA A 3 7.04 12.74 19.40
CA ALA A 3 5.93 11.86 19.01
C ALA A 3 4.56 12.57 18.93
N GLN A 4 4.29 13.54 19.81
CA GLN A 4 3.06 14.33 19.77
C GLN A 4 3.05 15.34 18.61
N LYS A 5 4.20 15.93 18.25
CA LYS A 5 4.26 16.89 17.13
C LYS A 5 3.99 16.22 15.78
N ILE A 6 4.35 14.95 15.66
CA ILE A 6 4.15 14.14 14.45
C ILE A 6 2.84 13.32 14.48
N GLY A 7 2.09 13.36 15.59
CA GLY A 7 0.80 12.67 15.74
C GLY A 7 0.89 11.14 15.79
N PHE A 8 2.08 10.58 16.09
CA PHE A 8 2.31 9.13 16.07
C PHE A 8 1.49 8.38 17.13
N SER A 9 1.17 9.03 18.25
CA SER A 9 0.39 8.42 19.34
C SER A 9 -1.12 8.42 19.10
N SER A 10 -1.63 9.14 18.09
CA SER A 10 -3.07 9.29 17.82
C SER A 10 -3.51 8.77 16.46
N ALA A 11 -2.58 8.46 15.57
CA ALA A 11 -2.91 8.05 14.22
C ALA A 11 -3.54 6.65 14.22
N SER A 12 -4.70 6.53 13.59
CA SER A 12 -5.43 5.27 13.46
C SER A 12 -4.85 4.39 12.35
N ARG A 13 -4.18 5.00 11.35
CA ARG A 13 -3.62 4.28 10.21
C ARG A 13 -2.24 4.78 9.79
N HIS A 14 -1.42 3.85 9.31
CA HIS A 14 -0.12 4.12 8.73
C HIS A 14 -0.05 3.54 7.33
N LEU A 15 0.05 4.40 6.32
CA LEU A 15 0.26 4.01 4.92
C LEU A 15 1.75 4.01 4.57
N PHE A 16 2.27 2.86 4.15
CA PHE A 16 3.59 2.72 3.57
C PHE A 16 3.47 2.66 2.05
N LEU A 17 4.14 3.56 1.33
CA LEU A 17 4.12 3.61 -0.13
C LEU A 17 5.48 3.24 -0.68
N CYS A 18 5.53 2.20 -1.52
CA CYS A 18 6.70 1.81 -2.30
C CYS A 18 6.92 2.85 -3.40
N CYS A 19 7.90 3.73 -3.22
CA CYS A 19 8.24 4.79 -4.16
C CYS A 19 9.72 5.20 -4.02
N ASP A 20 10.29 5.81 -5.06
CA ASP A 20 11.69 6.25 -5.06
C ASP A 20 12.68 5.08 -4.89
N GLN A 21 12.38 3.94 -5.52
CA GLN A 21 13.18 2.72 -5.39
C GLN A 21 14.55 2.89 -6.04
N THR A 22 15.57 2.27 -5.45
CA THR A 22 16.92 2.19 -6.02
C THR A 22 16.92 1.42 -7.34
N LYS A 23 16.09 0.36 -7.41
CA LYS A 23 15.89 -0.48 -8.60
C LYS A 23 14.38 -0.63 -8.83
N PRO A 24 13.74 0.24 -9.62
CA PRO A 24 12.30 0.19 -9.84
C PRO A 24 11.91 -1.05 -10.67
N LYS A 25 11.04 -1.90 -10.13
CA LYS A 25 10.55 -3.12 -10.80
C LYS A 25 9.04 -3.15 -11.06
N CYS A 26 8.24 -2.50 -10.20
CA CYS A 26 6.77 -2.54 -10.27
C CYS A 26 6.14 -1.33 -10.96
N CYS A 27 6.84 -0.21 -11.03
CA CYS A 27 6.45 1.02 -11.71
C CYS A 27 7.71 1.84 -12.01
N THR A 28 7.63 2.85 -12.87
CA THR A 28 8.74 3.80 -13.06
C THR A 28 9.00 4.61 -11.80
N LYS A 29 10.21 5.15 -11.66
CA LYS A 29 10.58 5.99 -10.51
C LYS A 29 9.73 7.25 -10.46
N GLU A 30 9.46 7.83 -11.64
CA GLU A 30 8.68 9.04 -11.85
C GLU A 30 7.23 8.82 -11.40
N ALA A 31 6.60 7.72 -11.81
CA ALA A 31 5.23 7.38 -11.39
C ALA A 31 5.11 7.16 -9.87
N GLY A 32 6.11 6.49 -9.27
CA GLY A 32 6.19 6.33 -7.82
C GLY A 32 6.32 7.67 -7.07
N LEU A 33 7.16 8.58 -7.57
CA LEU A 33 7.34 9.90 -6.99
C LEU A 33 6.12 10.82 -7.18
N GLN A 34 5.44 10.74 -8.33
CA GLN A 34 4.19 11.45 -8.57
C GLN A 34 3.14 11.05 -7.52
N SER A 35 2.97 9.74 -7.31
CA SER A 35 2.04 9.18 -6.33
C SER A 35 2.39 9.59 -4.89
N TRP A 36 3.67 9.57 -4.54
CA TRP A 36 4.14 10.06 -3.24
C TRP A 36 3.85 11.55 -3.01
N ASN A 37 4.12 12.39 -4.02
CA ASN A 37 3.90 13.82 -3.92
C ASN A 37 2.42 14.15 -3.77
N PHE A 38 1.56 13.48 -4.54
CA PHE A 38 0.10 13.58 -4.40
C PHE A 38 -0.34 13.20 -2.98
N LEU A 39 0.02 12.00 -2.50
CA LEU A 39 -0.33 11.54 -1.16
C LEU A 39 0.11 12.53 -0.07
N LYS A 40 1.34 13.04 -0.18
CA LYS A 40 1.90 13.99 0.79
C LYS A 40 1.13 15.30 0.83
N ALA A 41 0.76 15.84 -0.33
CA ALA A 41 0.01 17.08 -0.45
C ALA A 41 -1.43 16.90 0.04
N ARG A 42 -2.10 15.84 -0.42
CA ARG A 42 -3.52 15.59 -0.13
C ARG A 42 -3.80 15.33 1.35
N LEU A 43 -2.96 14.53 2.01
CA LEU A 43 -3.10 14.31 3.46
C LEU A 43 -2.89 15.60 4.27
N LYS A 44 -2.04 16.53 3.79
CA LYS A 44 -1.85 17.84 4.43
C LYS A 44 -3.06 18.74 4.21
N GLU A 45 -3.59 18.77 3.00
CA GLU A 45 -4.78 19.57 2.63
C GLU A 45 -6.00 19.16 3.46
N LEU A 46 -6.19 17.86 3.66
CA LEU A 46 -7.28 17.30 4.48
C LEU A 46 -6.98 17.33 6.00
N GLN A 47 -5.85 17.92 6.41
CA GLN A 47 -5.43 18.02 7.82
C GLN A 47 -5.35 16.67 8.56
N LEU A 48 -5.06 15.58 7.83
CA LEU A 48 -4.96 14.22 8.39
C LEU A 48 -3.61 13.92 9.05
N VAL A 49 -2.64 14.84 8.92
CA VAL A 49 -1.25 14.73 9.39
C VAL A 49 -0.88 15.93 10.27
N GLY A 50 0.11 15.77 11.15
CA GLY A 50 0.58 16.84 12.04
C GLY A 50 0.30 16.53 13.52
N SER A 51 0.07 17.56 14.34
CA SER A 51 -0.05 17.41 15.80
C SER A 51 -1.28 16.62 16.26
N LYS A 52 -2.32 16.55 15.42
CA LYS A 52 -3.53 15.73 15.64
C LYS A 52 -3.73 14.72 14.50
N ALA A 53 -2.64 14.09 14.05
CA ALA A 53 -2.70 13.17 12.91
C ALA A 53 -3.65 12.00 13.20
N SER A 54 -4.52 11.71 12.24
CA SER A 54 -5.28 10.46 12.14
C SER A 54 -4.60 9.46 11.19
N VAL A 55 -3.70 9.95 10.33
CA VAL A 55 -2.96 9.16 9.34
C VAL A 55 -1.47 9.49 9.39
N VAL A 56 -0.63 8.46 9.39
CA VAL A 56 0.82 8.57 9.14
C VAL A 56 1.14 7.99 7.77
N ARG A 57 2.19 8.52 7.14
CA ARG A 57 2.69 8.03 5.86
C ARG A 57 4.20 7.86 5.88
N THR A 58 4.68 6.78 5.27
CA THR A 58 6.12 6.53 5.10
C THR A 58 6.41 6.19 3.65
N LYS A 59 7.39 6.89 3.09
CA LYS A 59 8.03 6.49 1.84
C LYS A 59 8.88 5.27 2.13
N THR A 60 8.71 4.22 1.36
CA THR A 60 9.47 2.97 1.47
C THR A 60 10.10 2.63 0.13
N ASN A 61 11.23 1.92 0.17
CA ASN A 61 11.79 1.28 -1.01
C ASN A 61 10.93 0.04 -1.38
N CYS A 62 11.52 -0.99 -2.00
CA CYS A 62 10.82 -2.21 -2.38
C CYS A 62 10.13 -2.92 -1.19
N LEU A 63 8.83 -3.20 -1.34
CA LEU A 63 8.02 -4.04 -0.41
C LEU A 63 7.99 -5.53 -0.80
N GLN A 64 8.89 -5.96 -1.70
CA GLN A 64 9.06 -7.34 -2.20
C GLN A 64 7.90 -7.95 -3.01
N ILE A 65 6.80 -7.22 -3.23
CA ILE A 65 5.65 -7.70 -4.03
C ILE A 65 5.49 -6.91 -5.35
N CYS A 66 6.53 -6.92 -6.18
CA CYS A 66 6.59 -6.08 -7.38
C CYS A 66 5.63 -6.54 -8.51
N ARG A 67 4.32 -6.28 -8.36
CA ARG A 67 3.28 -6.57 -9.36
C ARG A 67 2.30 -5.39 -9.42
N ASP A 68 2.15 -4.79 -10.60
CA ASP A 68 1.23 -3.67 -10.88
C ASP A 68 1.42 -2.47 -9.92
N GLY A 69 2.62 -1.92 -9.82
CA GLY A 69 2.91 -0.79 -8.91
C GLY A 69 2.28 0.54 -9.35
N PRO A 70 2.37 1.61 -8.52
CA PRO A 70 2.99 1.65 -7.19
C PRO A 70 2.23 0.82 -6.14
N ILE A 71 2.96 0.34 -5.13
CA ILE A 71 2.43 -0.56 -4.10
C ILE A 71 2.28 0.20 -2.78
N ALA A 72 1.14 0.01 -2.10
CA ALA A 72 0.97 0.51 -0.73
C ALA A 72 0.49 -0.59 0.23
N VAL A 73 0.81 -0.44 1.51
CA VAL A 73 0.21 -1.22 2.60
C VAL A 73 -0.26 -0.29 3.70
N VAL A 74 -1.44 -0.57 4.24
CA VAL A 74 -2.06 0.20 5.33
C VAL A 74 -2.13 -0.67 6.58
N TYR A 75 -1.46 -0.23 7.64
CA TYR A 75 -1.56 -0.82 8.99
C TYR A 75 -2.42 0.06 9.91
N PRO A 76 -3.08 -0.53 10.93
CA PRO A 76 -3.05 -1.94 11.34
C PRO A 76 -3.90 -2.87 10.46
N ASP A 77 -4.67 -2.32 9.52
CA ASP A 77 -5.68 -3.04 8.73
C ASP A 77 -5.13 -4.19 7.86
N GLY A 78 -3.81 -4.21 7.58
CA GLY A 78 -3.16 -5.27 6.81
C GLY A 78 -3.60 -5.30 5.34
N VAL A 79 -4.09 -4.17 4.82
CA VAL A 79 -4.59 -4.06 3.45
C VAL A 79 -3.47 -3.65 2.53
N TRP A 80 -3.28 -4.43 1.47
CA TRP A 80 -2.30 -4.19 0.42
C TRP A 80 -2.99 -3.70 -0.84
N TYR A 81 -2.45 -2.62 -1.42
CA TYR A 81 -2.93 -2.00 -2.65
C TYR A 81 -1.88 -2.04 -3.76
N LYS A 82 -2.37 -2.23 -4.99
CA LYS A 82 -1.64 -2.08 -6.25
C LYS A 82 -2.19 -0.90 -7.03
N GLN A 83 -1.46 -0.47 -8.05
CA GLN A 83 -1.81 0.66 -8.94
C GLN A 83 -2.14 1.94 -8.16
N CYS A 84 -1.36 2.24 -7.12
CA CYS A 84 -1.56 3.42 -6.27
C CYS A 84 -1.16 4.72 -6.99
N THR A 85 -1.82 5.04 -8.11
CA THR A 85 -1.72 6.33 -8.82
C THR A 85 -2.38 7.45 -7.99
N PRO A 86 -2.20 8.74 -8.35
CA PRO A 86 -2.90 9.83 -7.67
C PRO A 86 -4.42 9.62 -7.56
N GLU A 87 -5.07 9.14 -8.62
CA GLU A 87 -6.51 8.91 -8.66
C GLU A 87 -6.92 7.79 -7.71
N ALA A 88 -6.19 6.66 -7.74
CA ALA A 88 -6.42 5.55 -6.82
C ALA A 88 -6.17 5.96 -5.36
N LEU A 89 -5.14 6.78 -5.12
CA LEU A 89 -4.81 7.30 -3.80
C LEU A 89 -5.89 8.24 -3.27
N GLU A 90 -6.56 9.05 -4.10
CA GLU A 90 -7.71 9.85 -3.64
C GLU A 90 -8.81 8.93 -3.10
N GLU A 91 -9.18 7.89 -3.86
CA GLU A 91 -10.20 6.93 -3.42
C GLU A 91 -9.78 6.20 -2.13
N ILE A 92 -8.53 5.75 -2.04
CA ILE A 92 -7.99 5.09 -0.84
C ILE A 92 -8.01 6.05 0.36
N ILE A 93 -7.66 7.32 0.18
CA ILE A 93 -7.70 8.32 1.26
C ILE A 93 -9.15 8.51 1.74
N GLN A 94 -10.08 8.77 0.83
CA GLN A 94 -11.46 9.09 1.19
C GLN A 94 -12.22 7.89 1.77
N SER A 95 -12.08 6.71 1.16
CA SER A 95 -12.79 5.51 1.58
C SER A 95 -12.07 4.81 2.72
N HIS A 96 -10.79 4.49 2.53
CA HIS A 96 -10.10 3.63 3.49
C HIS A 96 -9.50 4.43 4.63
N LEU A 97 -8.69 5.45 4.37
CA LEU A 97 -7.98 6.13 5.45
C LEU A 97 -8.91 6.94 6.35
N ILE A 98 -9.92 7.59 5.78
CA ILE A 98 -10.91 8.39 6.52
C ILE A 98 -12.06 7.52 7.05
N LYS A 99 -12.77 6.79 6.18
CA LYS A 99 -14.00 6.07 6.56
C LYS A 99 -13.75 4.63 7.03
N GLY A 100 -12.56 4.09 6.81
CA GLY A 100 -12.22 2.72 7.19
C GLY A 100 -12.75 1.62 6.29
N VAL A 101 -13.16 1.95 5.07
CA VAL A 101 -13.66 0.97 4.09
C VAL A 101 -12.61 0.77 2.99
N PRO A 102 -11.97 -0.42 2.90
CA PRO A 102 -10.99 -0.71 1.86
C PRO A 102 -11.56 -0.61 0.43
N VAL A 103 -10.71 -0.21 -0.53
CA VAL A 103 -11.10 -0.06 -1.94
C VAL A 103 -10.77 -1.33 -2.72
N GLU A 104 -11.72 -2.26 -2.80
CA GLU A 104 -11.50 -3.64 -3.29
C GLU A 104 -10.84 -3.73 -4.68
N LYS A 105 -11.21 -2.86 -5.64
CA LYS A 105 -10.63 -2.89 -6.99
C LYS A 105 -9.11 -2.68 -7.05
N TYR A 106 -8.53 -2.03 -6.03
CA TYR A 106 -7.08 -1.81 -5.94
C TYR A 106 -6.40 -2.81 -5.00
N ARG A 107 -7.15 -3.64 -4.27
CA ARG A 107 -6.54 -4.57 -3.32
C ARG A 107 -5.81 -5.68 -4.07
N PHE A 108 -4.72 -6.14 -3.47
CA PHE A 108 -4.28 -7.50 -3.75
C PHE A 108 -5.35 -8.45 -3.24
N ASN A 109 -5.82 -9.34 -4.12
CA ASN A 109 -6.67 -10.44 -3.70
C ASN A 109 -5.92 -11.23 -2.63
N ARG A 110 -6.56 -11.45 -1.49
CA ARG A 110 -6.17 -12.57 -0.63
C ARG A 110 -6.58 -13.82 -1.38
N ASP A 111 -5.73 -14.30 -2.27
CA ASP A 111 -5.92 -15.62 -2.86
C ASP A 111 -5.76 -16.63 -1.72
N ASN A 112 -6.88 -16.98 -1.08
CA ASN A 112 -7.03 -18.24 -0.36
C ASN A 112 -7.87 -19.25 -1.15
N THR A 113 -8.16 -18.94 -2.42
CA THR A 113 -8.66 -19.92 -3.37
C THR A 113 -7.45 -20.61 -3.97
N ILE A 114 -6.97 -21.66 -3.30
CA ILE A 114 -6.46 -22.79 -4.06
C ILE A 114 -7.67 -23.23 -4.89
N SER A 115 -7.74 -22.82 -6.16
CA SER A 115 -8.56 -23.56 -7.11
C SER A 115 -8.00 -24.97 -7.08
N MET A 116 -8.82 -25.91 -6.61
CA MET A 116 -8.53 -27.35 -6.54
C MET A 116 -8.47 -27.95 -7.95
N GLU A 117 -7.72 -27.32 -8.85
CA GLU A 117 -7.64 -27.65 -10.28
C GLU A 117 -6.20 -27.93 -10.73
N HIS A 118 -5.20 -27.83 -9.84
CA HIS A 118 -3.79 -28.08 -10.19
C HIS A 118 -3.04 -29.02 -9.23
N LEU A 119 -3.75 -29.87 -8.48
CA LEU A 119 -3.14 -31.09 -7.91
C LEU A 119 -3.31 -32.25 -8.89
N ASP A 120 -2.81 -32.09 -10.12
CA ASP A 120 -2.40 -33.24 -10.91
C ASP A 120 -1.08 -33.75 -10.31
N VAL A 121 -1.25 -34.80 -9.52
CA VAL A 121 -0.22 -35.64 -8.95
C VAL A 121 0.61 -36.22 -10.08
N GLY A 122 1.67 -35.52 -10.46
CA GLY A 122 2.80 -36.09 -11.20
C GLY A 122 3.73 -36.80 -10.22
N MET A 123 3.35 -37.99 -9.75
CA MET A 123 4.30 -38.94 -9.18
C MET A 123 5.24 -39.42 -10.29
N GLY A 124 6.33 -38.67 -10.49
CA GLY A 124 7.50 -39.14 -11.22
C GLY A 124 8.35 -39.98 -10.27
N ALA A 125 8.29 -41.30 -10.42
CA ALA A 125 9.21 -42.22 -9.79
C ALA A 125 10.56 -42.13 -10.49
N ASP A 126 11.56 -41.54 -9.83
CA ASP A 126 12.95 -41.70 -10.22
C ASP A 126 13.49 -43.00 -9.60
N THR A 127 13.27 -44.10 -10.32
CA THR A 127 14.14 -45.28 -10.27
C THR A 127 14.97 -45.30 -11.55
N ASN A 128 16.19 -44.78 -11.48
CA ASN A 128 17.41 -45.43 -11.95
C ASN A 128 18.65 -44.62 -11.53
#